data_AF-A0A382MTT4-F1
#
_entry.id   AF-A0A382MTT4-F1
#
_cell.length_a   1.000
_cell.length_b   1.000
_cell.length_c   1.000
_cell.angle_alpha   90.00
_cell.angle_beta   90.00
_cell.angle_gamma   90.00
#
_symmetry.space_group_name_H-M   'P 1'
#
loop_
_entity.id
_entity.type
_entity.pdbx_description
1 polymer ?
#
loop_
_entity_poly.entity_id
_entity_poly.type
_entity_poly.pdbx_seq_one_letter_code
_entity_poly.pdbx_strand_id
1 'polypeptide(L)'
;MITRYRYLLISIFLLSSIGLCLGCSEGGDTPFATTTPVPAVAANVVTDAEKPLTRVHDVSNGEKQFTGLGCSACHSTGTDTIIGPGLSGLKSKGDDYIRESITSPAAIIVEG
;
A
#
# COMPACT_ATOMS: atom_id res chain seq x y z
N MET A 1 -23.96 -21.18 49.33
CA MET A 1 -23.15 -21.67 48.18
C MET A 1 -23.17 -20.72 46.98
N ILE A 2 -24.30 -20.06 46.68
CA ILE A 2 -24.46 -19.10 45.56
C ILE A 2 -23.55 -17.86 45.62
N THR A 3 -23.28 -17.30 46.81
CA THR A 3 -22.46 -16.10 46.94
C THR A 3 -21.00 -16.35 46.59
N ARG A 4 -20.45 -17.50 47.00
CA ARG A 4 -19.07 -17.91 46.68
C ARG A 4 -18.88 -18.18 45.19
N TYR A 5 -19.90 -18.74 44.54
CA TYR A 5 -19.93 -18.94 43.08
C TYR A 5 -20.02 -17.61 42.33
N ARG A 6 -20.81 -16.65 42.83
CA ARG A 6 -20.88 -15.28 42.27
C ARG A 6 -19.54 -14.56 42.33
N TYR A 7 -18.83 -14.62 43.45
CA TYR A 7 -17.51 -13.98 43.55
C TYR A 7 -16.48 -14.63 42.63
N LEU A 8 -16.54 -15.96 42.47
CA LEU A 8 -15.66 -16.71 41.57
C LEU A 8 -15.89 -16.35 40.10
N LEU A 9 -17.15 -16.20 39.68
CA LEU A 9 -17.49 -15.78 38.32
C LEU A 9 -17.08 -14.33 38.04
N ILE A 10 -17.27 -13.42 39.01
CA ILE A 10 -16.86 -12.01 38.88
C ILE A 10 -15.33 -11.90 38.77
N SER A 11 -14.57 -12.69 39.55
CA SER A 11 -13.10 -12.69 39.47
C SER A 11 -12.59 -13.21 38.12
N ILE A 12 -13.23 -14.22 37.53
CA ILE A 12 -12.85 -14.75 36.21
C ILE A 12 -13.10 -13.71 35.10
N PHE A 13 -14.24 -13.02 35.16
CA PHE A 13 -14.55 -11.96 34.19
C PHE A 13 -13.60 -10.76 34.29
N LEU A 14 -13.19 -10.38 35.50
CA LEU A 14 -12.21 -9.30 35.71
C LEU A 14 -10.80 -9.69 35.25
N LEU A 15 -10.35 -10.92 35.48
CA LEU A 15 -9.05 -11.40 35.00
C LEU A 15 -9.00 -11.52 33.47
N SER A 16 -10.11 -11.90 32.83
CA SER A 16 -10.22 -11.98 31.36
C SER A 16 -10.18 -10.61 30.68
N SER A 17 -10.78 -9.58 31.30
CA SER A 17 -10.78 -8.21 30.77
C SER A 17 -9.43 -7.50 30.95
N ILE A 18 -8.66 -7.85 31.98
CA ILE A 18 -7.30 -7.32 32.21
C ILE A 18 -6.27 -7.98 31.28
N GLY A 19 -6.46 -9.25 30.90
CA GLY A 19 -5.60 -9.98 29.96
C GLY A 19 -5.64 -9.44 28.52
N LEU A 20 -6.64 -8.63 28.17
CA LEU A 20 -6.79 -8.04 26.84
C LEU A 20 -5.93 -6.76 26.65
N CYS A 21 -5.33 -6.22 27.71
CA CYS A 21 -4.52 -5.00 27.65
C CYS A 21 -3.00 -5.25 27.61
N LEU A 22 -2.52 -6.49 27.79
CA LEU A 22 -1.10 -6.85 27.70
C LEU A 22 -0.71 -7.57 26.40
N GLY A 23 -1.64 -7.71 25.45
CA GLY A 23 -1.36 -8.15 24.09
C GLY A 23 -0.86 -7.00 23.20
N CYS A 24 0.10 -6.20 23.67
CA CYS A 24 0.86 -5.34 22.76
C CYS A 24 1.79 -6.25 21.95
N SER A 25 1.26 -6.64 20.79
CA SER A 25 1.93 -7.23 19.64
C SER A 25 3.38 -6.75 19.52
N GLU A 26 4.27 -7.70 19.21
CA GLU A 26 5.57 -7.42 18.64
C GLU A 26 5.47 -6.28 17.62
N GLY A 27 6.30 -5.26 17.83
CA GLY A 27 6.35 -4.08 16.99
C GLY A 27 6.65 -4.46 15.55
N GLY A 28 5.84 -3.95 14.64
CA GLY A 28 6.02 -4.19 13.21
C GLY A 28 4.98 -3.57 12.29
N ASP A 29 3.82 -3.12 12.78
CA ASP A 29 2.76 -2.67 11.87
C ASP A 29 2.60 -1.14 11.89
N THR A 30 3.47 -0.44 11.15
CA THR A 30 2.99 0.76 10.46
C THR A 30 2.08 0.27 9.32
N PRO A 31 0.77 0.57 9.31
CA PRO A 31 -0.15 0.07 8.28
C PRO A 31 0.13 0.63 6.87
N PHE A 32 1.16 1.47 6.73
CA PHE A 32 1.57 2.11 5.49
C PHE A 32 2.88 1.56 4.90
N ALA A 33 3.53 0.60 5.57
CA ALA A 33 4.75 -0.03 5.07
C ALA A 33 4.50 -1.50 4.69
N THR A 34 3.49 -1.75 3.85
CA THR A 34 3.51 -2.97 3.04
C THR A 34 4.63 -2.78 2.01
N THR A 35 5.86 -3.10 2.41
CA THR A 35 6.91 -3.36 1.43
C THR A 35 6.57 -4.71 0.80
N THR A 36 5.62 -4.71 -0.15
CA THR A 36 5.49 -5.83 -1.06
C THR A 36 6.90 -6.11 -1.58
N PRO A 37 7.45 -7.32 -1.38
CA PRO A 37 8.74 -7.63 -1.95
C PRO A 37 8.65 -7.37 -3.44
N VAL A 38 9.40 -6.37 -3.93
CA VAL A 38 9.59 -6.22 -5.37
C VAL A 38 10.23 -7.55 -5.80
N PRO A 39 9.56 -8.39 -6.61
CA PRO A 39 10.21 -9.59 -7.10
C PRO A 39 11.49 -9.10 -7.77
N ALA A 40 12.63 -9.64 -7.32
CA ALA A 40 13.90 -9.37 -7.96
C ALA A 40 13.75 -9.79 -9.41
N VAL A 41 13.50 -8.81 -10.29
CA VAL A 41 13.60 -9.02 -11.72
C VAL A 41 15.04 -9.49 -11.89
N ALA A 42 15.20 -10.76 -12.27
CA ALA A 42 16.50 -11.30 -12.61
C ALA A 42 17.09 -10.33 -13.63
N ALA A 43 18.18 -9.68 -13.26
CA ALA A 43 18.85 -8.71 -14.11
C ALA A 43 19.53 -9.45 -15.26
N ASN A 44 18.75 -9.85 -16.26
CA ASN A 44 19.25 -10.08 -17.61
C ASN A 44 19.15 -8.76 -18.38
N VAL A 45 19.86 -7.75 -17.88
CA VAL A 45 20.21 -6.57 -18.68
C VAL A 45 21.31 -7.03 -19.63
N VAL A 46 20.90 -7.59 -20.77
CA VAL A 46 21.75 -7.69 -21.94
C VAL A 46 21.99 -6.28 -22.45
N THR A 47 23.21 -5.81 -22.26
CA THR A 47 23.75 -4.59 -22.86
C THR A 47 24.01 -4.85 -24.33
N ASP A 48 23.05 -4.52 -25.19
CA ASP A 48 23.28 -4.42 -26.63
C ASP A 48 22.82 -3.06 -27.14
N ALA A 49 23.64 -2.50 -28.02
CA ALA A 49 23.62 -1.17 -28.57
C ALA A 49 22.26 -0.70 -29.13
N GLU A 50 21.99 0.58 -28.90
CA GLU A 50 21.23 1.57 -29.69
C GLU A 50 20.36 1.05 -30.85
N LYS A 51 19.39 0.20 -30.53
CA LYS A 51 18.19 0.01 -31.35
C LYS A 51 17.07 0.75 -30.64
N PRO A 52 16.29 1.64 -31.29
CA PRO A 52 15.12 2.23 -30.68
C PRO A 52 14.23 1.07 -30.21
N LEU A 53 14.25 0.83 -28.91
CA LEU A 53 13.34 -0.11 -28.29
C LEU A 53 11.98 0.56 -28.46
N THR A 54 11.21 0.14 -29.44
CA THR A 54 9.77 0.34 -29.40
C THR A 54 9.32 -0.44 -28.17
N ARG A 55 9.40 0.19 -27.01
CA ARG A 55 8.99 -0.36 -25.74
C ARG A 55 7.48 -0.49 -25.85
N VAL A 56 7.02 -1.69 -26.18
CA VAL A 56 5.60 -1.99 -26.14
C VAL A 56 5.21 -1.94 -24.67
N HIS A 57 4.56 -0.85 -24.27
CA HIS A 57 4.00 -0.72 -22.95
C HIS A 57 2.74 -1.60 -22.87
N ASP A 58 2.80 -2.65 -22.06
CA ASP A 58 1.63 -3.50 -21.78
C ASP A 58 0.68 -2.76 -20.82
N VAL A 59 -0.31 -2.10 -21.41
CA VAL A 59 -1.35 -1.37 -20.67
C VAL A 59 -2.13 -2.29 -19.74
N SER A 60 -2.39 -3.54 -20.14
CA SER A 60 -3.13 -4.49 -19.30
C SER A 60 -2.33 -4.89 -18.07
N ASN A 61 -1.01 -5.07 -18.21
CA ASN A 61 -0.14 -5.26 -17.06
C ASN A 61 -0.12 -4.02 -16.14
N GLY A 62 -0.08 -2.81 -16.71
CA GLY A 62 -0.18 -1.57 -15.93
C GLY A 62 -1.47 -1.47 -15.10
N GLU A 63 -2.62 -1.80 -15.70
CA GLU A 63 -3.93 -1.81 -15.03
C GLU A 63 -3.98 -2.84 -13.89
N LYS A 64 -3.43 -4.05 -14.12
CA LYS A 64 -3.31 -5.07 -13.07
C LYS A 64 -2.43 -4.60 -11.91
N GLN A 65 -1.33 -3.89 -12.19
CA GLN A 65 -0.47 -3.35 -11.15
C GLN A 65 -1.13 -2.19 -10.39
N PHE A 66 -1.92 -1.35 -11.07
CA PHE A 66 -2.63 -0.24 -10.42
C PHE A 66 -3.55 -0.73 -9.28
N THR A 67 -4.21 -1.86 -9.49
CA THR A 67 -5.05 -2.50 -8.47
C THR A 67 -4.22 -3.37 -7.53
N GLY A 68 -3.33 -4.21 -8.07
CA GLY A 68 -2.55 -5.18 -7.31
C GLY A 68 -1.50 -4.60 -6.36
N LEU A 69 -0.97 -3.40 -6.66
CA LEU A 69 -0.06 -2.67 -5.77
C LEU A 69 -0.78 -1.70 -4.83
N GLY A 70 -2.12 -1.66 -4.88
CA GLY A 70 -2.93 -0.85 -3.96
C GLY A 70 -3.09 0.62 -4.34
N CYS A 71 -2.66 1.06 -5.54
CA CYS A 71 -2.78 2.45 -5.96
C CYS A 71 -4.24 2.95 -5.91
N SER A 72 -5.18 2.07 -6.28
CA SER A 72 -6.63 2.36 -6.26
C SER A 72 -7.21 2.60 -4.86
N ALA A 73 -6.50 2.24 -3.79
CA ALA A 73 -6.94 2.51 -2.42
C ALA A 73 -6.84 4.01 -2.07
N CYS A 74 -5.95 4.75 -2.74
CA CYS A 74 -5.72 6.16 -2.49
C CYS A 74 -6.15 7.06 -3.65
N HIS A 75 -6.14 6.56 -4.89
CA HIS A 75 -6.40 7.34 -6.09
C HIS A 75 -7.58 6.78 -6.90
N SER A 76 -8.49 7.65 -7.32
CA SER A 76 -9.47 7.30 -8.34
C SER A 76 -8.86 7.40 -9.75
N THR A 77 -9.40 6.65 -10.71
CA THR A 77 -9.06 6.83 -12.14
C THR A 77 -9.80 8.01 -12.78
N GLY A 78 -10.78 8.57 -12.08
CA GLY A 78 -11.54 9.75 -12.49
C GLY A 78 -11.00 11.04 -11.88
N THR A 79 -11.90 11.95 -11.54
CA THR A 79 -11.58 13.25 -10.93
C THR A 79 -11.67 13.24 -9.41
N ASP A 80 -12.21 12.19 -8.82
CA ASP A 80 -12.57 12.17 -7.41
C ASP A 80 -11.33 11.99 -6.52
N THR A 81 -11.30 12.72 -5.41
CA THR A 81 -10.29 12.55 -4.36
C THR A 81 -10.75 11.46 -3.39
N ILE A 82 -9.89 10.47 -3.14
CA ILE A 82 -10.13 9.43 -2.12
C ILE A 82 -9.24 9.73 -0.90
N ILE A 83 -7.92 9.64 -1.11
CA ILE A 83 -6.88 10.11 -0.19
C ILE A 83 -5.95 11.05 -0.97
N GLY A 84 -5.51 10.60 -2.14
CA GLY A 84 -4.85 11.44 -3.14
C GLY A 84 -5.83 11.91 -4.23
N PRO A 85 -5.38 12.85 -5.09
CA PRO A 85 -6.20 13.38 -6.18
C PRO A 85 -6.56 12.32 -7.22
N GLY A 86 -7.65 12.53 -7.95
CA GLY A 86 -8.02 11.71 -9.10
C GLY A 86 -7.00 11.80 -10.24
N LEU A 87 -6.83 10.70 -10.99
CA LEU A 87 -5.81 10.57 -12.03
C LEU A 87 -6.30 10.91 -13.45
N SER A 88 -7.50 11.47 -13.59
CA SER A 88 -7.98 11.97 -14.88
C SER A 88 -7.01 13.00 -15.46
N GLY A 89 -6.68 12.85 -16.75
CA GLY A 89 -5.76 13.75 -17.45
C GLY A 89 -4.27 13.55 -17.15
N LEU A 90 -3.89 12.55 -16.34
CA LEU A 90 -2.49 12.28 -15.95
C LEU A 90 -1.54 12.17 -17.16
N LYS A 91 -2.01 11.61 -18.28
CA LYS A 91 -1.24 11.50 -19.54
C LYS A 91 -0.63 12.83 -20.00
N SER A 92 -1.26 13.96 -19.71
CA SER A 92 -0.76 15.29 -20.10
C SER A 92 0.53 15.70 -19.39
N LYS A 93 0.86 15.07 -18.25
CA LYS A 93 2.08 15.36 -17.48
C LYS A 93 3.35 14.75 -18.08
N GLY A 94 3.21 13.73 -18.92
CA GLY A 94 4.33 13.03 -19.56
C GLY A 94 4.92 11.90 -18.71
N ASP A 95 5.60 10.97 -19.38
CA ASP A 95 6.06 9.71 -18.77
C ASP A 95 7.13 9.91 -17.70
N ASP A 96 8.04 10.86 -17.88
CA ASP A 96 9.11 11.15 -16.90
C ASP A 96 8.52 11.65 -15.57
N TYR A 97 7.54 12.55 -15.65
CA TYR A 97 6.82 13.04 -14.47
C TYR A 97 6.11 11.89 -13.75
N ILE A 98 5.38 11.05 -14.50
CA ILE A 98 4.64 9.92 -13.93
C ILE A 98 5.60 8.92 -13.28
N ARG A 99 6.72 8.62 -13.94
CA ARG A 99 7.74 7.72 -13.42
C ARG A 99 8.34 8.24 -12.12
N GLU A 100 8.79 9.50 -12.09
CA GLU A 100 9.38 10.10 -10.89
C GLU A 100 8.36 10.17 -9.75
N SER A 101 7.10 10.49 -10.06
CA SER A 101 6.01 10.52 -9.06
C SER A 101 5.76 9.16 -8.42
N ILE A 102 5.99 8.06 -9.15
CA ILE A 102 5.83 6.69 -8.61
C ILE A 102 7.08 6.25 -7.85
N THR A 103 8.28 6.53 -8.37
CA THR A 103 9.53 6.05 -7.76
C THR A 103 10.06 6.93 -6.64
N SER A 104 9.67 8.20 -6.63
CA SER A 104 10.12 9.23 -5.69
C SER A 104 8.97 10.21 -5.33
N PRO A 105 7.84 9.74 -4.78
CA PRO A 105 6.65 10.57 -4.55
C PRO A 105 6.90 11.78 -3.61
N ALA A 106 7.93 11.73 -2.79
CA ALA A 106 8.32 12.84 -1.90
C ALA A 106 9.25 13.87 -2.56
N ALA A 107 9.74 13.64 -3.78
CA ALA A 107 10.62 14.57 -4.48
C ALA A 107 9.91 15.87 -4.85
N ILE A 108 8.61 15.78 -5.18
CA ILE A 108 7.75 16.94 -5.46
C ILE A 108 6.37 16.64 -4.86
N ILE A 109 5.95 17.45 -3.89
CA ILE A 109 4.57 17.43 -3.38
C ILE A 109 3.79 18.50 -4.14
N VAL A 110 2.83 18.06 -4.94
CA VAL A 110 1.91 18.96 -5.66
C VAL A 110 0.64 19.15 -4.84
N GLU A 111 0.06 20.35 -4.87
CA GLU A 111 -1.28 20.57 -4.35
C GLU A 111 -2.28 19.69 -5.11
N GLY A 112 -3.12 18.97 -4.36
CA GLY A 112 -4.15 18.06 -4.88
C GLY A 112 -5.50 18.74 -5.04
#